data_AF-A0A537WAU5-F1
#
_entry.id   AF-A0A537WAU5-F1
#
_cell.length_a   1.000
_cell.length_b   1.000
_cell.length_c   1.000
_cell.angle_alpha   90.00
_cell.angle_beta   90.00
_cell.angle_gamma   90.00
#
_symmetry.space_group_name_H-M   'P 1'
#
loop_
_entity.id
_entity.type
_entity.pdbx_description
1 polymer ?
#
loop_
_entity_poly.entity_id
_entity_poly.type
_entity_poly.pdbx_seq_one_letter_code
_entity_poly.pdbx_strand_id
1 'polypeptide(L)'
;MEWFDTNATLGTSQPYALAQPNPDNGSTAYKFGNNAIFPTDSTCGGPTQSPCAFDGTTVLNSGIPVFFDGPMDWTVTVGAAPGDSFWVVCLVHGANMRMKVNVVATSAPASDPAALDTANAQALAQDTASAAALNAKYSAKQTWHVKGNHRVWDAWAGVDNRHVAVYGMFPRTLKVAKGDTVQWHFDSLTFEDHTVTFPSDKARKIANFFNPVCDPDGDAGPGPDNPPDMMDPPFCTDPTQLEIQLSDKFVPKLGDGTVTGRELESSGVRGAGSSALGGDANYNLRFGATSSGTGFKYICMIHPFMRGRVVVR
;
A
#
# COMPACT_ATOMS: atom_id res chain seq x y z
N MET A 1 2.28 15.32 -8.09
CA MET A 1 3.61 15.96 -8.12
C MET A 1 4.20 15.55 -9.45
N GLU A 2 4.52 16.48 -10.36
CA GLU A 2 4.66 16.15 -11.78
C GLU A 2 5.60 14.97 -12.05
N TRP A 3 6.74 14.89 -11.37
CA TRP A 3 7.64 13.74 -11.49
C TRP A 3 6.98 12.42 -11.07
N PHE A 4 6.32 12.38 -9.90
CA PHE A 4 5.62 11.18 -9.42
C PHE A 4 4.51 10.75 -10.39
N ASP A 5 3.69 11.70 -10.84
CA ASP A 5 2.56 11.42 -11.72
C ASP A 5 3.05 10.87 -13.08
N THR A 6 4.27 11.24 -13.49
CA THR A 6 4.92 10.81 -14.73
C THR A 6 5.70 9.49 -14.61
N ASN A 7 6.16 9.14 -13.40
CA ASN A 7 7.14 8.06 -13.21
C ASN A 7 6.72 6.95 -12.23
N ALA A 8 5.77 7.20 -11.34
CA ALA A 8 5.50 6.35 -10.18
C ALA A 8 4.01 6.08 -9.92
N THR A 9 3.12 6.42 -10.85
CA THR A 9 1.68 6.20 -10.69
C THR A 9 1.36 4.71 -10.55
N LEU A 10 0.78 4.33 -9.42
CA LEU A 10 0.41 2.96 -9.11
C LEU A 10 -0.52 2.36 -10.17
N GLY A 11 -0.25 1.13 -10.60
CA GLY A 11 -1.04 0.41 -11.61
C GLY A 11 -0.72 0.75 -13.06
N THR A 12 0.33 1.54 -13.30
CA THR A 12 0.82 1.87 -14.64
C THR A 12 2.14 1.16 -14.94
N SER A 13 2.56 1.12 -16.19
CA SER A 13 3.89 0.60 -16.59
C SER A 13 5.02 1.62 -16.42
N GLN A 14 4.81 2.69 -15.63
CA GLN A 14 5.85 3.69 -15.37
C GLN A 14 6.98 3.08 -14.53
N PRO A 15 8.24 3.49 -14.73
CA PRO A 15 9.42 2.79 -14.21
C PRO A 15 9.46 2.63 -12.70
N TYR A 16 8.91 3.58 -11.93
CA TYR A 16 8.87 3.59 -10.47
C TYR A 16 7.47 3.33 -9.90
N ALA A 17 6.51 2.86 -10.71
CA ALA A 17 5.21 2.46 -10.21
C ALA A 17 5.35 1.24 -9.30
N LEU A 18 4.84 1.32 -8.07
CA LEU A 18 5.00 0.23 -7.10
C LEU A 18 4.37 -1.08 -7.59
N ALA A 19 3.16 -1.03 -8.13
CA ALA A 19 2.53 -2.14 -8.82
C ALA A 19 2.37 -1.80 -10.31
N GLN A 20 2.81 -2.71 -11.17
CA GLN A 20 2.77 -2.59 -12.62
C GLN A 20 1.91 -3.71 -13.20
N PRO A 21 1.20 -3.50 -14.32
CA PRO A 21 0.56 -4.60 -15.04
C PRO A 21 1.59 -5.67 -15.40
N ASN A 22 1.26 -6.94 -15.23
CA ASN A 22 2.04 -8.07 -15.76
C ASN A 22 1.23 -8.64 -16.95
N PRO A 23 1.66 -8.39 -18.20
CA PRO A 23 0.90 -8.82 -19.38
C PRO A 23 0.90 -10.35 -19.57
N ASP A 24 1.92 -11.05 -19.08
CA ASP A 24 2.15 -12.49 -19.25
C ASP A 24 1.15 -13.35 -18.49
N ASN A 25 0.65 -12.84 -17.37
CA ASN A 25 -0.38 -13.47 -16.56
C ASN A 25 -1.80 -12.93 -16.83
N GLY A 26 -1.96 -12.11 -17.88
CA GLY A 26 -3.24 -11.59 -18.36
C GLY A 26 -3.58 -10.18 -17.85
N SER A 27 -4.63 -9.59 -18.43
CA SER A 27 -4.93 -8.15 -18.29
C SER A 27 -5.32 -7.66 -16.89
N THR A 28 -5.45 -8.55 -15.92
CA THR A 28 -5.75 -8.22 -14.51
C THR A 28 -4.63 -8.62 -13.56
N ALA A 29 -3.52 -9.15 -14.08
CA ALA A 29 -2.36 -9.52 -13.30
C ALA A 29 -1.43 -8.31 -13.11
N TYR A 30 -0.73 -8.33 -11.98
CA TYR A 30 0.17 -7.27 -11.59
C TYR A 30 1.42 -7.88 -10.96
N LYS A 31 2.51 -7.12 -11.01
CA LYS A 31 3.77 -7.40 -10.34
C LYS A 31 4.25 -6.14 -9.63
N PHE A 32 5.26 -6.27 -8.77
CA PHE A 32 5.94 -5.09 -8.27
C PHE A 32 6.88 -4.50 -9.33
N GLY A 33 6.96 -3.17 -9.40
CA GLY A 33 7.99 -2.51 -10.19
C GLY A 33 9.34 -2.61 -9.49
N ASN A 34 10.30 -3.28 -10.13
CA ASN A 34 11.63 -3.52 -9.54
C ASN A 34 12.33 -2.24 -9.10
N ASN A 35 12.30 -1.19 -9.92
CA ASN A 35 12.93 0.09 -9.56
C ASN A 35 12.23 0.79 -8.39
N ALA A 36 11.01 0.40 -8.02
CA ALA A 36 10.31 0.91 -6.85
C ALA A 36 10.71 0.14 -5.57
N ILE A 37 10.89 -1.17 -5.67
CA ILE A 37 11.10 -2.05 -4.50
C ILE A 37 12.57 -2.33 -4.17
N PHE A 38 13.46 -2.26 -5.15
CA PHE A 38 14.91 -2.45 -4.94
C PHE A 38 15.64 -1.11 -4.83
N PRO A 39 16.73 -1.05 -4.04
CA PRO A 39 17.58 0.13 -3.99
C PRO A 39 18.29 0.34 -5.33
N THR A 40 18.59 1.60 -5.66
CA THR A 40 19.42 1.93 -6.83
C THR A 40 20.83 1.35 -6.72
N ASP A 41 21.36 1.27 -5.50
CA ASP A 41 22.65 0.65 -5.17
C ASP A 41 22.54 -0.02 -3.80
N SER A 42 22.77 -1.33 -3.75
CA SER A 42 22.70 -2.13 -2.50
C SER A 42 23.99 -2.07 -1.67
N THR A 43 25.02 -1.39 -2.16
CA THR A 43 26.34 -1.30 -1.51
C THR A 43 26.51 -0.06 -0.63
N CYS A 44 25.51 0.84 -0.62
CA CYS A 44 25.55 2.08 0.14
C CYS A 44 24.25 2.36 0.92
N GLY A 45 24.39 3.26 1.90
CA GLY A 45 23.28 3.86 2.64
C GLY A 45 22.73 3.01 3.77
N GLY A 46 22.81 1.68 3.70
CA GLY A 46 22.39 0.80 4.78
C GLY A 46 23.25 0.92 6.04
N PRO A 47 22.84 0.32 7.17
CA PRO A 47 23.62 0.31 8.39
C PRO A 47 24.99 -0.31 8.14
N THR A 48 26.03 0.32 8.70
CA THR A 48 27.44 -0.05 8.52
C THR A 48 28.02 0.19 7.11
N GLN A 49 27.21 0.61 6.14
CA GLN A 49 27.69 1.03 4.82
C GLN A 49 28.02 2.52 4.81
N SER A 50 28.83 2.94 3.84
CA SER A 50 28.99 4.37 3.57
C SER A 50 27.68 4.95 3.03
N PRO A 51 27.31 6.20 3.35
CA PRO A 51 26.12 6.83 2.79
C PRO A 51 26.18 6.86 1.25
N CYS A 52 25.03 6.70 0.59
CA CYS A 52 24.96 6.84 -0.86
C CYS A 52 25.25 8.28 -1.29
N ALA A 53 25.97 8.48 -2.39
CA ALA A 53 26.19 9.82 -2.94
C ALA A 53 24.99 10.25 -3.79
N PHE A 54 24.54 11.49 -3.63
CA PHE A 54 23.46 12.06 -4.42
C PHE A 54 23.82 13.47 -4.87
N ASP A 55 23.99 13.68 -6.17
CA ASP A 55 24.38 14.97 -6.77
C ASP A 55 23.20 15.85 -7.20
N GLY A 56 21.96 15.38 -7.01
CA GLY A 56 20.76 16.12 -7.39
C GLY A 56 20.25 15.84 -8.82
N THR A 57 20.94 15.01 -9.61
CA THR A 57 20.66 14.87 -11.05
C THR A 57 19.95 13.58 -11.44
N THR A 58 20.13 12.49 -10.69
CA THR A 58 19.53 11.18 -10.96
C THR A 58 18.72 10.68 -9.77
N VAL A 59 17.71 9.84 -10.01
CA VAL A 59 16.88 9.28 -8.94
C VAL A 59 17.72 8.30 -8.12
N LEU A 60 17.76 8.51 -6.81
CA LEU A 60 18.34 7.58 -5.85
C LEU A 60 17.22 6.98 -5.00
N ASN A 61 17.03 5.66 -5.10
CA ASN A 61 15.98 4.92 -4.38
C ASN A 61 16.61 4.06 -3.27
N SER A 62 16.01 4.07 -2.08
CA SER A 62 16.33 3.20 -0.96
C SER A 62 15.75 1.78 -1.10
N GLY A 63 14.80 1.58 -2.01
CA GLY A 63 13.97 0.38 -2.07
C GLY A 63 13.01 0.27 -0.87
N ILE A 64 12.45 -0.92 -0.68
CA ILE A 64 11.53 -1.25 0.42
C ILE A 64 12.18 -2.31 1.32
N PRO A 65 13.06 -1.92 2.26
CA PRO A 65 13.83 -2.87 3.07
C PRO A 65 12.95 -3.81 3.91
N VAL A 66 11.74 -3.36 4.30
CA VAL A 66 10.78 -4.19 5.06
C VAL A 66 10.30 -5.43 4.30
N PHE A 67 10.36 -5.45 2.96
CA PHE A 67 10.03 -6.65 2.19
C PHE A 67 11.13 -7.72 2.23
N PHE A 68 12.32 -7.37 2.72
CA PHE A 68 13.52 -8.21 2.68
C PHE A 68 14.16 -8.38 4.06
N ASP A 69 13.40 -8.17 5.14
CA ASP A 69 13.89 -8.14 6.53
C ASP A 69 15.11 -7.23 6.73
N GLY A 70 15.21 -6.20 5.89
CA GLY A 70 16.29 -5.24 5.89
C GLY A 70 16.12 -4.17 6.96
N PRO A 71 17.21 -3.51 7.35
CA PRO A 71 17.14 -2.36 8.24
C PRO A 71 16.41 -1.18 7.59
N MET A 72 15.65 -0.45 8.39
CA MET A 72 14.88 0.72 7.94
C MET A 72 15.73 1.99 7.83
N ASP A 73 16.92 1.99 8.41
CA ASP A 73 17.85 3.13 8.34
C ASP A 73 18.56 3.13 6.99
N TRP A 74 18.47 4.24 6.28
CA TRP A 74 19.18 4.47 5.03
C TRP A 74 19.68 5.91 4.94
N THR A 75 20.93 6.09 4.50
CA THR A 75 21.64 7.37 4.58
C THR A 75 22.22 7.83 3.26
N VAL A 76 22.20 9.15 3.05
CA VAL A 76 22.65 9.81 1.81
C VAL A 76 23.57 10.98 2.15
N THR A 77 24.69 11.09 1.43
CA THR A 77 25.49 12.31 1.37
C THR A 77 25.01 13.15 0.19
N VAL A 78 24.48 14.34 0.50
CA VAL A 78 23.98 15.29 -0.51
C VAL A 78 25.15 16.11 -1.05
N GLY A 79 25.46 15.90 -2.32
CA GLY A 79 26.47 16.62 -3.10
C GLY A 79 25.89 17.61 -4.13
N ALA A 80 24.57 17.82 -4.16
CA ALA A 80 23.92 18.83 -4.98
C ALA A 80 24.43 20.26 -4.67
N ALA A 81 24.34 21.18 -5.62
CA ALA A 81 24.97 22.50 -5.48
C ALA A 81 24.19 23.41 -4.52
N PRO A 82 24.86 24.31 -3.79
CA PRO A 82 24.17 25.37 -3.03
C PRO A 82 23.22 26.17 -3.93
N GLY A 83 21.98 26.34 -3.48
CA GLY A 83 20.90 26.97 -4.24
C GLY A 83 19.97 25.99 -4.94
N ASP A 84 20.38 24.73 -5.09
CA ASP A 84 19.52 23.68 -5.63
C ASP A 84 18.46 23.22 -4.62
N SER A 85 17.43 22.57 -5.13
CA SER A 85 16.44 21.87 -4.30
C SER A 85 15.94 20.61 -4.97
N PHE A 86 15.61 19.60 -4.17
CA PHE A 86 15.10 18.33 -4.65
C PHE A 86 14.00 17.80 -3.71
N TRP A 87 13.25 16.83 -4.20
CA TRP A 87 12.18 16.17 -3.44
C TRP A 87 12.63 14.77 -3.02
N VAL A 88 12.27 14.42 -1.79
CA VAL A 88 12.22 13.04 -1.30
C VAL A 88 10.74 12.64 -1.33
N VAL A 89 10.41 11.48 -1.87
CA VAL A 89 9.05 10.96 -1.95
C VAL A 89 9.04 9.49 -1.59
N CYS A 90 8.03 9.04 -0.84
CA CYS A 90 7.80 7.62 -0.62
C CYS A 90 6.99 7.04 -1.79
N LEU A 91 7.53 6.05 -2.49
CA LEU A 91 6.83 5.40 -3.60
C LEU A 91 5.65 4.52 -3.13
N VAL A 92 5.65 4.11 -1.85
CA VAL A 92 4.58 3.29 -1.25
C VAL A 92 3.36 4.12 -0.88
N HIS A 93 3.56 5.24 -0.18
CA HIS A 93 2.48 6.12 0.29
C HIS A 93 2.21 7.31 -0.66
N GLY A 94 2.75 7.22 -1.88
CA GLY A 94 2.52 8.14 -2.98
C GLY A 94 3.04 9.57 -2.78
N ALA A 95 2.61 10.46 -3.69
CA ALA A 95 3.06 11.85 -3.75
C ALA A 95 2.73 12.70 -2.49
N ASN A 96 1.89 12.21 -1.58
CA ASN A 96 1.51 12.91 -0.36
C ASN A 96 2.56 12.77 0.75
N MET A 97 3.30 11.66 0.78
CA MET A 97 4.43 11.47 1.70
C MET A 97 5.72 11.94 1.04
N ARG A 98 6.02 13.24 1.20
CA ARG A 98 7.15 13.90 0.57
C ARG A 98 7.80 14.95 1.46
N MET A 99 9.07 15.23 1.19
CA MET A 99 9.86 16.29 1.80
C MET A 99 10.62 17.05 0.72
N LYS A 100 10.70 18.38 0.82
CA LYS A 100 11.59 19.19 -0.03
C LYS A 100 12.88 19.48 0.73
N VAL A 101 14.01 19.20 0.12
CA VAL A 101 15.33 19.58 0.62
C VAL A 101 15.83 20.77 -0.18
N ASN A 102 16.22 21.83 0.51
CA ASN A 102 16.89 22.99 -0.10
C ASN A 102 18.36 22.96 0.33
N VAL A 103 19.27 23.00 -0.63
CA VAL A 103 20.70 22.94 -0.38
C VAL A 103 21.23 24.35 -0.18
N VAL A 104 21.87 24.60 0.95
CA VAL A 104 22.42 25.91 1.30
C VAL A 104 23.94 25.88 1.24
N ALA A 105 24.56 27.05 1.03
CA ALA A 105 26.00 27.18 1.09
C ALA A 105 26.50 26.90 2.52
N THR A 106 27.74 26.44 2.66
CA THR A 106 28.35 26.17 3.97
C THR A 106 28.36 27.38 4.91
N SER A 107 28.38 28.60 4.35
CA SER A 107 28.31 29.86 5.10
C SER A 107 26.90 30.30 5.48
N ALA A 108 25.87 29.65 4.93
CA ALA A 108 24.47 29.94 5.22
C ALA A 108 23.93 28.98 6.30
N PRO A 109 22.97 29.41 7.12
CA PRO A 109 22.37 28.54 8.13
C PRO A 109 21.60 27.39 7.45
N ALA A 110 21.93 26.15 7.84
CA ALA A 110 21.12 24.97 7.57
C ALA A 110 20.10 24.75 8.71
N SER A 111 19.22 23.75 8.55
CA SER A 111 18.30 23.36 9.62
C SER A 111 19.07 22.92 10.87
N ASP A 112 18.67 23.43 12.04
CA ASP A 112 19.21 23.03 13.34
C ASP A 112 18.63 21.66 13.74
N PRO A 113 19.46 20.61 13.92
CA PRO A 113 18.99 19.30 14.34
C PRO A 113 18.16 19.31 15.62
N ALA A 114 18.54 20.12 16.63
CA ALA A 114 17.80 20.16 17.90
C ALA A 114 16.41 20.79 17.74
N ALA A 115 16.29 21.80 16.86
CA ALA A 115 15.01 22.39 16.50
C ALA A 115 14.13 21.41 15.71
N LEU A 116 14.72 20.65 14.77
CA LEU A 116 14.02 19.60 14.03
C LEU A 116 13.51 18.51 14.97
N ASP A 117 14.34 18.02 15.89
CA ASP A 117 13.95 17.00 16.87
C ASP A 117 12.79 17.48 17.74
N THR A 118 12.83 18.73 18.18
CA THR A 118 11.74 19.35 18.95
C THR A 118 10.45 19.43 18.14
N ALA A 119 10.53 19.89 16.88
CA ALA A 119 9.37 19.97 15.99
C ALA A 119 8.79 18.58 15.67
N ASN A 120 9.65 17.59 15.43
CA ASN A 120 9.25 16.21 15.18
C ASN A 120 8.56 15.60 16.41
N ALA A 121 9.09 15.80 17.61
CA ALA A 121 8.46 15.33 18.84
C ALA A 121 7.07 15.95 19.06
N GLN A 122 6.91 17.24 18.75
CA GLN A 122 5.61 17.91 18.80
C GLN A 122 4.62 17.39 17.76
N ALA A 123 5.08 17.18 16.51
CA ALA A 123 4.26 16.60 15.44
C ALA A 123 3.80 15.19 15.82
N LEU A 124 4.71 14.32 16.28
CA LEU A 124 4.38 12.97 16.73
C LEU A 124 3.34 12.95 17.85
N ALA A 125 3.44 13.87 18.83
CA ALA A 125 2.46 13.96 19.91
C ALA A 125 1.07 14.38 19.38
N GLN A 126 1.02 15.35 18.46
CA GLN A 126 -0.22 15.80 17.82
C GLN A 126 -0.85 14.69 16.96
N ASP A 127 -0.04 14.01 16.16
CA ASP A 127 -0.47 12.93 15.28
C ASP A 127 -0.96 11.73 16.09
N THR A 128 -0.28 11.39 17.19
CA THR A 128 -0.73 10.34 18.11
C THR A 128 -2.10 10.68 18.72
N ALA A 129 -2.31 11.91 19.18
CA ALA A 129 -3.59 12.35 19.72
C ALA A 129 -4.69 12.34 18.64
N SER A 130 -4.36 12.79 17.42
CA SER A 130 -5.23 12.79 16.24
C SER A 130 -5.67 11.37 15.86
N ALA A 131 -4.72 10.44 15.79
CA ALA A 131 -4.97 9.03 15.48
C ALA A 131 -5.83 8.36 16.56
N ALA A 132 -5.57 8.63 17.84
CA ALA A 132 -6.37 8.11 18.94
C ALA A 132 -7.83 8.61 18.88
N ALA A 133 -8.03 9.90 18.60
CA ALA A 133 -9.36 10.49 18.45
C ALA A 133 -10.11 9.89 17.24
N LEU A 134 -9.43 9.70 16.11
CA LEU A 134 -10.01 9.12 14.91
C LEU A 134 -10.39 7.64 15.13
N ASN A 135 -9.50 6.86 15.75
CA ASN A 135 -9.78 5.47 16.13
C ASN A 135 -10.99 5.37 17.08
N ALA A 136 -11.08 6.25 18.09
CA ALA A 136 -12.22 6.25 19.01
C ALA A 136 -13.54 6.60 18.30
N LYS A 137 -13.52 7.64 17.45
CA LYS A 137 -14.68 8.07 16.65
C LYS A 137 -15.23 6.94 15.78
N TYR A 138 -14.37 6.25 15.03
CA TYR A 138 -14.80 5.23 14.07
C TYR A 138 -15.04 3.86 14.70
N SER A 139 -14.37 3.53 15.81
CA SER A 139 -14.66 2.29 16.56
C SER A 139 -16.09 2.25 17.12
N ALA A 140 -16.64 3.41 17.47
CA ALA A 140 -17.99 3.55 18.01
C ALA A 140 -19.09 3.69 16.94
N LYS A 141 -18.74 3.88 15.67
CA LYS A 141 -19.72 4.12 14.61
C LYS A 141 -20.53 2.86 14.30
N GLN A 142 -21.85 3.03 14.29
CA GLN A 142 -22.83 2.06 13.81
C GLN A 142 -23.89 2.83 13.01
N THR A 143 -23.52 3.27 11.82
CA THR A 143 -24.40 4.02 10.93
C THR A 143 -24.90 3.14 9.79
N TRP A 144 -26.06 3.50 9.28
CA TRP A 144 -26.67 2.85 8.13
C TRP A 144 -27.57 3.86 7.41
N HIS A 145 -27.85 3.57 6.16
CA HIS A 145 -28.78 4.30 5.33
C HIS A 145 -29.65 3.33 4.52
N VAL A 146 -30.62 3.86 3.80
CA VAL A 146 -31.51 3.07 2.93
C VAL A 146 -31.18 3.38 1.47
N LYS A 147 -31.04 2.34 0.66
CA LYS A 147 -30.94 2.45 -0.81
C LYS A 147 -32.05 1.60 -1.43
N GLY A 148 -33.07 2.27 -1.97
CA GLY A 148 -34.31 1.60 -2.39
C GLY A 148 -35.04 1.02 -1.17
N ASN A 149 -35.24 -0.30 -1.15
CA ASN A 149 -35.85 -1.02 -0.03
C ASN A 149 -34.82 -1.79 0.82
N HIS A 150 -33.52 -1.54 0.61
CA HIS A 150 -32.44 -2.27 1.29
C HIS A 150 -31.73 -1.40 2.31
N ARG A 151 -31.47 -1.97 3.50
CA ARG A 151 -30.60 -1.38 4.51
C ARG A 151 -29.14 -1.59 4.10
N VAL A 152 -28.38 -0.50 4.12
CA VAL A 152 -26.95 -0.47 3.84
C VAL A 152 -26.22 0.04 5.07
N TRP A 153 -25.41 -0.81 5.69
CA TRP A 153 -24.58 -0.45 6.83
C TRP A 153 -23.24 0.12 6.38
N ASP A 154 -22.74 1.12 7.11
CA ASP A 154 -21.45 1.71 6.82
C ASP A 154 -20.32 1.00 7.57
N ALA A 155 -19.22 0.76 6.87
CA ALA A 155 -17.96 0.27 7.42
C ALA A 155 -16.78 0.98 6.74
N TRP A 156 -15.60 0.89 7.31
CA TRP A 156 -14.37 1.52 6.79
C TRP A 156 -13.20 0.55 6.90
N ALA A 157 -12.37 0.52 5.88
CA ALA A 157 -11.10 -0.18 5.88
C ALA A 157 -10.01 0.89 5.83
N GLY A 158 -9.52 1.29 7.00
CA GLY A 158 -8.75 2.51 7.21
C GLY A 158 -9.62 3.74 7.30
N VAL A 159 -9.10 4.79 7.93
CA VAL A 159 -9.70 6.13 7.94
C VAL A 159 -8.60 7.16 8.06
N ASP A 160 -8.70 8.21 7.24
CA ASP A 160 -7.73 9.29 7.27
C ASP A 160 -8.37 10.59 7.77
N ASN A 161 -7.51 11.49 8.21
CA ASN A 161 -7.83 12.90 8.30
C ASN A 161 -6.75 13.71 7.58
N ARG A 162 -6.68 15.02 7.80
CA ARG A 162 -5.68 15.88 7.12
C ARG A 162 -4.22 15.59 7.48
N HIS A 163 -3.96 14.83 8.55
CA HIS A 163 -2.62 14.67 9.14
C HIS A 163 -2.19 13.21 9.26
N VAL A 164 -3.13 12.29 9.52
CA VAL A 164 -2.81 10.88 9.81
C VAL A 164 -3.75 9.93 9.09
N ALA A 165 -3.22 8.77 8.75
CA ALA A 165 -3.98 7.57 8.37
C ALA A 165 -4.02 6.60 9.55
N VAL A 166 -5.20 6.06 9.86
CA VAL A 166 -5.37 5.07 10.93
C VAL A 166 -5.74 3.72 10.33
N TYR A 167 -4.81 2.77 10.49
CA TYR A 167 -4.94 1.44 9.90
C TYR A 167 -5.82 0.57 10.79
N GLY A 168 -7.07 0.36 10.39
CA GLY A 168 -8.01 -0.48 11.13
C GLY A 168 -9.29 -0.78 10.35
N MET A 169 -9.99 -1.83 10.76
CA MET A 169 -11.33 -2.11 10.26
C MET A 169 -12.36 -1.53 11.23
N PHE A 170 -13.24 -0.66 10.72
CA PHE A 170 -14.20 0.07 11.54
C PHE A 170 -15.65 -0.15 11.10
N PRO A 171 -16.57 -0.38 12.05
CA PRO A 171 -16.26 -0.88 13.40
C PRO A 171 -15.61 -2.27 13.30
N ARG A 172 -14.77 -2.64 14.29
CA ARG A 172 -14.10 -3.97 14.31
C ARG A 172 -15.08 -5.14 14.29
N THR A 173 -16.28 -4.94 14.84
CA THR A 173 -17.39 -5.89 14.78
C THR A 173 -18.65 -5.14 14.36
N LEU A 174 -19.20 -5.51 13.22
CA LEU A 174 -20.49 -5.03 12.75
C LEU A 174 -21.53 -6.13 12.93
N LYS A 175 -22.73 -5.79 13.42
CA LYS A 175 -23.85 -6.73 13.55
C LYS A 175 -24.94 -6.32 12.57
N VAL A 176 -25.34 -7.24 11.69
CA VAL A 176 -26.34 -6.99 10.64
C VAL A 176 -27.35 -8.14 10.57
N ALA A 177 -28.45 -7.94 9.86
CA ALA A 177 -29.40 -9.02 9.55
C ALA A 177 -29.00 -9.73 8.24
N LYS A 178 -29.36 -11.00 8.11
CA LYS A 178 -29.24 -11.71 6.83
C LYS A 178 -29.97 -10.93 5.72
N GLY A 179 -29.28 -10.72 4.61
CA GLY A 179 -29.77 -10.00 3.45
C GLY A 179 -29.42 -8.51 3.43
N ASP A 180 -28.92 -7.95 4.54
CA ASP A 180 -28.39 -6.59 4.59
C ASP A 180 -27.15 -6.45 3.70
N THR A 181 -26.90 -5.22 3.24
CA THR A 181 -25.67 -4.83 2.57
C THR A 181 -24.76 -4.09 3.54
N VAL A 182 -23.45 -4.30 3.43
CA VAL A 182 -22.43 -3.45 4.05
C VAL A 182 -21.67 -2.74 2.95
N GLN A 183 -21.53 -1.43 3.10
CA GLN A 183 -20.70 -0.57 2.26
C GLN A 183 -19.42 -0.23 3.01
N TRP A 184 -18.29 -0.63 2.45
CA TRP A 184 -16.98 -0.16 2.88
C TRP A 184 -16.63 1.11 2.14
N HIS A 185 -16.39 2.15 2.92
CA HIS A 185 -15.97 3.47 2.48
C HIS A 185 -14.46 3.48 2.24
N PHE A 186 -14.08 3.79 1.00
CA PHE A 186 -12.69 4.01 0.58
C PHE A 186 -12.43 5.48 0.20
N ASP A 187 -13.50 6.27 0.06
CA ASP A 187 -13.49 7.72 -0.16
C ASP A 187 -12.89 8.51 1.02
N SER A 188 -12.71 7.87 2.17
CA SER A 188 -11.99 8.42 3.32
C SER A 188 -10.49 8.19 3.30
N LEU A 189 -9.93 7.58 2.25
CA LEU A 189 -8.52 7.18 2.18
C LEU A 189 -7.74 8.08 1.23
N THR A 190 -6.95 8.99 1.81
CA THR A 190 -6.11 9.96 1.09
C THR A 190 -4.63 9.55 1.08
N PHE A 191 -4.18 8.83 2.10
CA PHE A 191 -2.77 8.50 2.29
C PHE A 191 -2.46 7.02 2.08
N GLU A 192 -3.44 6.14 2.26
CA GLU A 192 -3.21 4.70 2.28
C GLU A 192 -4.22 3.93 1.46
N ASP A 193 -3.73 2.97 0.69
CA ASP A 193 -4.59 2.03 0.01
C ASP A 193 -4.86 0.81 0.89
N HIS A 194 -6.07 0.27 0.78
CA HIS A 194 -6.53 -0.85 1.58
C HIS A 194 -7.32 -1.85 0.73
N THR A 195 -7.60 -3.00 1.35
CA THR A 195 -8.54 -3.98 0.79
C THR A 195 -9.52 -4.44 1.86
N VAL A 196 -10.65 -4.97 1.43
CA VAL A 196 -11.61 -5.72 2.22
C VAL A 196 -11.74 -7.08 1.58
N THR A 197 -11.24 -8.12 2.25
CA THR A 197 -11.22 -9.46 1.67
C THR A 197 -11.75 -10.52 2.64
N PHE A 198 -12.78 -11.25 2.18
CA PHE A 198 -13.39 -12.40 2.85
C PHE A 198 -13.11 -13.68 2.06
N PRO A 199 -13.05 -14.86 2.72
CA PRO A 199 -12.81 -15.04 4.14
C PRO A 199 -11.34 -14.79 4.48
N SER A 200 -11.08 -14.39 5.73
CA SER A 200 -9.74 -13.96 6.17
C SER A 200 -8.63 -15.01 6.00
N ASP A 201 -8.95 -16.30 6.06
CA ASP A 201 -7.99 -17.40 5.90
C ASP A 201 -7.51 -17.55 4.46
N LYS A 202 -8.40 -17.37 3.47
CA LYS A 202 -8.02 -17.31 2.06
C LYS A 202 -7.24 -16.03 1.76
N ALA A 203 -7.71 -14.90 2.26
CA ALA A 203 -7.04 -13.62 2.11
C ALA A 203 -5.59 -13.65 2.63
N ARG A 204 -5.32 -14.31 3.77
CA ARG A 204 -3.96 -14.45 4.31
C ARG A 204 -3.01 -15.20 3.40
N LYS A 205 -3.50 -16.17 2.65
CA LYS A 205 -2.67 -16.93 1.70
C LYS A 205 -2.30 -16.09 0.48
N ILE A 206 -3.20 -15.20 0.07
CA ILE A 206 -2.99 -14.26 -1.04
C ILE A 206 -2.07 -13.11 -0.61
N ALA A 207 -2.16 -12.67 0.64
CA ALA A 207 -1.40 -11.56 1.18
C ALA A 207 0.12 -11.82 1.35
N ASN A 208 0.64 -12.95 0.86
CA ASN A 208 2.06 -13.19 0.82
C ASN A 208 2.59 -12.72 -0.55
N PHE A 209 3.20 -11.54 -0.59
CA PHE A 209 3.54 -10.86 -1.85
C PHE A 209 4.91 -11.21 -2.41
N PHE A 210 5.74 -11.95 -1.68
CA PHE A 210 7.07 -12.30 -2.14
C PHE A 210 7.04 -13.59 -2.97
N ASN A 211 6.89 -13.43 -4.28
CA ASN A 211 6.89 -14.52 -5.26
C ASN A 211 7.86 -14.19 -6.41
N PRO A 212 9.17 -14.46 -6.26
CA PRO A 212 10.14 -14.22 -7.32
C PRO A 212 9.92 -15.20 -8.47
N VAL A 213 9.96 -14.69 -9.69
CA VAL A 213 9.92 -15.44 -10.96
C VAL A 213 10.96 -14.87 -11.93
N CYS A 214 11.26 -15.61 -12.99
CA CYS A 214 12.14 -15.16 -14.06
C CYS A 214 11.36 -15.04 -15.37
N ASP A 215 11.30 -13.84 -15.91
CA ASP A 215 10.68 -13.47 -17.18
C ASP A 215 11.75 -13.35 -18.28
N PRO A 216 11.89 -14.35 -19.18
CA PRO A 216 12.96 -14.37 -20.18
C PRO A 216 12.87 -13.30 -21.27
N ASP A 217 11.67 -12.79 -21.56
CA ASP A 217 11.44 -11.75 -22.57
C ASP A 217 11.17 -10.36 -21.97
N GLY A 218 11.03 -10.28 -20.66
CA GLY A 218 10.66 -9.07 -19.95
C GLY A 218 9.23 -8.63 -20.32
N ASP A 219 8.83 -7.47 -19.82
CA ASP A 219 7.52 -6.82 -20.11
C ASP A 219 7.20 -6.58 -21.61
N ALA A 220 8.13 -6.85 -22.51
CA ALA A 220 8.03 -6.58 -23.93
C ALA A 220 7.39 -7.72 -24.73
N GLY A 221 7.33 -8.94 -24.18
CA GLY A 221 6.79 -10.11 -24.86
C GLY A 221 5.64 -10.77 -24.08
N PRO A 222 5.04 -11.85 -24.62
CA PRO A 222 3.97 -12.62 -23.96
C PRO A 222 4.48 -13.95 -23.37
N GLY A 223 5.81 -14.11 -23.23
CA GLY A 223 6.43 -15.34 -22.78
C GLY A 223 6.03 -15.69 -21.36
N PRO A 224 5.91 -16.97 -21.01
CA PRO A 224 5.49 -17.34 -19.67
C PRO A 224 6.63 -17.09 -18.66
N ASP A 225 6.26 -16.52 -17.52
CA ASP A 225 7.11 -16.48 -16.34
C ASP A 225 7.51 -17.89 -15.90
N ASN A 226 8.80 -18.05 -15.61
CA ASN A 226 9.36 -19.29 -15.08
C ASN A 226 9.55 -19.20 -13.57
N PRO A 227 9.52 -20.35 -12.86
CA PRO A 227 10.03 -20.41 -11.49
C PRO A 227 11.44 -19.83 -11.40
N PRO A 228 11.85 -19.31 -10.24
CA PRO A 228 13.18 -18.75 -10.08
C PRO A 228 14.24 -19.82 -10.30
N ASP A 229 15.33 -19.46 -10.99
CA ASP A 229 16.48 -20.34 -11.23
C ASP A 229 17.19 -20.74 -9.92
N MET A 230 17.13 -19.87 -8.92
CA MET A 230 17.82 -20.00 -7.63
C MET A 230 16.85 -19.75 -6.46
N MET A 231 17.12 -20.38 -5.32
CA MET A 231 16.28 -20.24 -4.12
C MET A 231 16.53 -18.92 -3.36
N ASP A 232 17.68 -18.28 -3.61
CA ASP A 232 18.13 -17.06 -2.96
C ASP A 232 18.52 -16.01 -4.02
N PRO A 233 18.60 -14.71 -3.66
CA PRO A 233 19.06 -13.67 -4.58
C PRO A 233 20.38 -14.06 -5.28
N PRO A 234 20.51 -13.84 -6.59
CA PRO A 234 19.67 -12.98 -7.43
C PRO A 234 18.36 -13.60 -7.97
N PHE A 235 18.01 -14.84 -7.56
CA PHE A 235 16.85 -15.63 -8.02
C PHE A 235 16.85 -16.03 -9.50
N CYS A 236 17.28 -15.15 -10.41
CA CYS A 236 17.42 -15.41 -11.83
C CYS A 236 18.89 -15.40 -12.24
N THR A 237 19.26 -16.26 -13.18
CA THR A 237 20.61 -16.29 -13.75
C THR A 237 20.93 -14.98 -14.48
N ASP A 238 19.93 -14.43 -15.17
CA ASP A 238 19.94 -13.06 -15.67
C ASP A 238 19.11 -12.17 -14.73
N PRO A 239 19.74 -11.31 -13.92
CA PRO A 239 19.03 -10.46 -12.97
C PRO A 239 18.04 -9.48 -13.61
N THR A 240 18.16 -9.19 -14.92
CA THR A 240 17.20 -8.30 -15.60
C THR A 240 15.84 -8.97 -15.84
N GLN A 241 15.77 -10.30 -15.68
CA GLN A 241 14.54 -11.11 -15.81
C GLN A 241 13.76 -11.24 -14.51
N LEU A 242 14.31 -10.79 -13.39
CA LEU A 242 13.65 -10.96 -12.09
C LEU A 242 12.32 -10.20 -12.08
N GLU A 243 11.24 -10.87 -11.70
CA GLU A 243 10.00 -10.21 -11.31
C GLU A 243 9.56 -10.66 -9.93
N ILE A 244 8.93 -9.76 -9.18
CA ILE A 244 8.20 -10.13 -7.97
C ILE A 244 6.71 -10.06 -8.28
N GLN A 245 6.13 -11.21 -8.59
CA GLN A 245 4.71 -11.33 -8.94
C GLN A 245 3.81 -11.06 -7.74
N LEU A 246 2.69 -10.36 -8.00
CA LEU A 246 1.56 -10.35 -7.09
C LEU A 246 0.62 -11.49 -7.46
N SER A 247 -0.06 -12.09 -6.47
CA SER A 247 -1.16 -13.00 -6.80
C SER A 247 -2.19 -12.29 -7.68
N ASP A 248 -2.65 -12.99 -8.72
CA ASP A 248 -3.79 -12.64 -9.58
C ASP A 248 -5.06 -12.23 -8.82
N LYS A 249 -5.15 -12.58 -7.54
CA LYS A 249 -6.28 -12.30 -6.66
C LYS A 249 -6.06 -11.12 -5.71
N PHE A 250 -4.91 -10.47 -5.76
CA PHE A 250 -4.55 -9.41 -4.83
C PHE A 250 -5.13 -8.06 -5.24
N VAL A 251 -4.81 -7.61 -6.45
CA VAL A 251 -5.18 -6.28 -6.97
C VAL A 251 -6.64 -6.16 -7.40
N PRO A 252 -7.21 -7.08 -8.22
CA PRO A 252 -8.54 -6.88 -8.78
C PRO A 252 -9.65 -7.08 -7.75
N LYS A 253 -10.82 -6.48 -8.03
CA LYS A 253 -12.07 -6.82 -7.36
C LYS A 253 -12.48 -8.26 -7.73
N LEU A 254 -12.87 -9.05 -6.74
CA LEU A 254 -13.27 -10.45 -6.90
C LEU A 254 -14.59 -10.74 -6.20
N GLY A 255 -15.25 -11.80 -6.67
CA GLY A 255 -16.49 -12.30 -6.09
C GLY A 255 -17.74 -11.79 -6.80
N ASP A 256 -18.89 -12.30 -6.37
CA ASP A 256 -20.20 -11.97 -6.94
C ASP A 256 -20.93 -10.86 -6.16
N GLY A 257 -20.30 -10.35 -5.10
CA GLY A 257 -20.88 -9.34 -4.22
C GLY A 257 -21.72 -9.91 -3.08
N THR A 258 -21.72 -11.24 -2.87
CA THR A 258 -22.49 -11.90 -1.81
C THR A 258 -21.61 -12.76 -0.90
N VAL A 259 -21.54 -12.39 0.37
CA VAL A 259 -20.84 -13.18 1.39
C VAL A 259 -21.75 -14.31 1.89
N THR A 260 -21.35 -15.55 1.62
CA THR A 260 -21.93 -16.75 2.25
C THR A 260 -20.97 -17.46 3.23
N GLY A 261 -19.68 -17.06 3.19
CA GLY A 261 -18.62 -17.53 4.09
C GLY A 261 -17.64 -18.52 3.48
N ARG A 262 -17.79 -18.89 2.20
CA ARG A 262 -16.88 -19.83 1.52
C ARG A 262 -16.12 -19.18 0.38
N GLU A 263 -16.81 -18.39 -0.43
CA GLU A 263 -16.29 -17.77 -1.64
C GLU A 263 -15.38 -16.59 -1.30
N LEU A 264 -14.41 -16.32 -2.17
CA LEU A 264 -13.53 -15.18 -2.02
C LEU A 264 -14.26 -13.93 -2.52
N GLU A 265 -14.48 -12.97 -1.61
CA GLU A 265 -14.97 -11.63 -1.95
C GLU A 265 -13.83 -10.66 -1.65
N SER A 266 -13.38 -9.90 -2.65
CA SER A 266 -12.31 -8.92 -2.48
C SER A 266 -12.70 -7.59 -3.10
N SER A 267 -12.46 -6.50 -2.38
CA SER A 267 -12.60 -5.15 -2.95
C SER A 267 -11.60 -4.88 -4.08
N GLY A 268 -10.49 -5.62 -4.10
CA GLY A 268 -9.25 -5.20 -4.75
C GLY A 268 -8.56 -4.08 -3.96
N VAL A 269 -7.45 -3.58 -4.49
CA VAL A 269 -6.69 -2.45 -3.92
C VAL A 269 -7.41 -1.14 -4.19
N ARG A 270 -7.75 -0.41 -3.12
CA ARG A 270 -8.57 0.82 -3.17
C ARG A 270 -8.05 1.90 -2.26
N GLY A 271 -8.15 3.14 -2.72
CA GLY A 271 -7.78 4.38 -2.03
C GLY A 271 -7.43 5.45 -3.06
N ALA A 272 -7.11 6.67 -2.61
CA ALA A 272 -6.75 7.75 -3.53
C ALA A 272 -5.47 7.46 -4.33
N GLY A 273 -4.55 6.65 -3.78
CA GLY A 273 -3.30 6.25 -4.44
C GLY A 273 -3.52 5.27 -5.58
N SER A 274 -4.61 4.50 -5.54
CA SER A 274 -4.87 3.40 -6.47
C SER A 274 -5.90 3.72 -7.55
N SER A 275 -5.99 4.97 -8.01
CA SER A 275 -6.95 5.42 -9.04
C SER A 275 -6.97 4.54 -10.30
N ALA A 276 -5.82 4.05 -10.76
CA ALA A 276 -5.73 3.15 -11.91
C ALA A 276 -6.12 1.68 -11.60
N LEU A 277 -6.15 1.28 -10.33
CA LEU A 277 -6.45 -0.09 -9.87
C LEU A 277 -7.89 -0.30 -9.38
N GLY A 278 -8.66 0.79 -9.26
CA GLY A 278 -10.04 0.74 -8.75
C GLY A 278 -10.46 1.98 -7.95
N GLY A 279 -9.50 2.84 -7.63
CA GLY A 279 -9.68 4.13 -6.95
C GLY A 279 -10.32 4.03 -5.57
N ASP A 280 -10.90 5.14 -5.15
CA ASP A 280 -11.53 5.34 -3.85
C ASP A 280 -13.02 4.95 -3.82
N ALA A 281 -13.52 4.32 -4.88
CA ALA A 281 -14.92 3.95 -4.99
C ALA A 281 -15.31 2.91 -3.90
N ASN A 282 -16.42 3.19 -3.22
CA ASN A 282 -16.96 2.35 -2.15
C ASN A 282 -17.27 0.92 -2.63
N TYR A 283 -17.03 -0.06 -1.76
CA TYR A 283 -17.25 -1.48 -2.02
C TYR A 283 -18.46 -1.99 -1.25
N ASN A 284 -19.38 -2.67 -1.93
CA ASN A 284 -20.64 -3.12 -1.34
C ASN A 284 -20.71 -4.65 -1.38
N LEU A 285 -21.03 -5.28 -0.25
CA LEU A 285 -21.31 -6.72 -0.16
C LEU A 285 -22.66 -6.98 0.51
N ARG A 286 -23.43 -7.90 -0.06
CA ARG A 286 -24.65 -8.44 0.55
C ARG A 286 -24.31 -9.66 1.40
N PHE A 287 -24.89 -9.76 2.59
CA PHE A 287 -24.68 -10.92 3.46
C PHE A 287 -25.78 -11.96 3.27
N GLY A 288 -25.50 -12.95 2.43
CA GLY A 288 -26.47 -13.95 1.98
C GLY A 288 -26.72 -15.11 2.95
N ALA A 289 -25.87 -15.29 3.96
CA ALA A 289 -25.99 -16.34 4.96
C ALA A 289 -25.85 -15.80 6.40
N THR A 290 -26.48 -16.47 7.36
CA THR A 290 -26.22 -16.24 8.79
C THR A 290 -24.81 -16.70 9.13
N SER A 291 -24.12 -15.97 10.01
CA SER A 291 -22.80 -16.36 10.48
C SER A 291 -22.87 -17.17 11.78
N SER A 292 -21.82 -17.92 12.11
CA SER A 292 -21.62 -18.38 13.49
C SER A 292 -21.44 -17.18 14.45
N GLY A 293 -21.43 -17.43 15.76
CA GLY A 293 -21.17 -16.38 16.77
C GLY A 293 -19.84 -15.63 16.60
N THR A 294 -18.92 -16.14 15.78
CA THR A 294 -17.62 -15.50 15.49
C THR A 294 -17.63 -14.56 14.28
N GLY A 295 -18.74 -14.51 13.51
CA GLY A 295 -18.91 -13.66 12.33
C GLY A 295 -18.14 -14.12 11.10
N PHE A 296 -18.46 -13.55 9.94
CA PHE A 296 -17.61 -13.61 8.74
C PHE A 296 -16.40 -12.69 8.97
N LYS A 297 -15.20 -13.26 8.97
CA LYS A 297 -13.95 -12.54 9.23
C LYS A 297 -13.33 -12.07 7.92
N TYR A 298 -12.80 -10.85 7.93
CA TYR A 298 -12.11 -10.24 6.80
C TYR A 298 -10.86 -9.51 7.25
N ILE A 299 -9.96 -9.27 6.29
CA ILE A 299 -8.73 -8.50 6.50
C ILE A 299 -8.49 -7.53 5.35
N CYS A 300 -7.56 -6.60 5.58
CA CYS A 300 -6.83 -5.97 4.51
C CYS A 300 -5.68 -6.90 4.12
N MET A 301 -5.50 -7.15 2.83
CA MET A 301 -4.41 -7.97 2.34
C MET A 301 -3.08 -7.19 2.43
N ILE A 302 -3.04 -5.89 2.11
CA ILE A 302 -1.85 -5.02 2.27
C ILE A 302 -1.37 -5.01 3.73
N HIS A 303 -2.31 -4.91 4.68
CA HIS A 303 -2.05 -4.88 6.12
C HIS A 303 -2.77 -6.04 6.86
N PRO A 304 -2.23 -7.28 6.89
CA PRO A 304 -2.94 -8.46 7.43
C PRO A 304 -3.28 -8.44 8.93
N PHE A 305 -2.80 -7.41 9.64
CA PHE A 305 -3.17 -7.11 11.02
C PHE A 305 -4.48 -6.32 11.13
N MET A 306 -4.89 -5.57 10.09
CA MET A 306 -6.21 -4.95 10.00
C MET A 306 -7.25 -6.05 9.82
N ARG A 307 -8.06 -6.27 10.86
CA ARG A 307 -9.01 -7.38 10.94
C ARG A 307 -10.36 -6.88 11.39
N GLY A 308 -11.42 -7.32 10.72
CA GLY A 308 -12.80 -7.05 11.10
C GLY A 308 -13.64 -8.32 11.04
N ARG A 309 -14.86 -8.23 11.57
CA ARG A 309 -15.89 -9.26 11.37
C ARG A 309 -17.28 -8.67 11.23
N VAL A 310 -18.10 -9.34 10.43
CA VAL A 310 -19.53 -9.06 10.32
C VAL A 310 -20.29 -10.24 10.90
N VAL A 311 -21.06 -9.99 11.97
CA VAL A 311 -21.94 -10.98 12.60
C VAL A 311 -23.32 -10.82 12.00
N VAL A 312 -23.79 -11.86 11.32
CA VAL A 312 -25.06 -11.88 10.60
C VAL A 312 -26.04 -12.78 11.33
N ARG A 313 -27.18 -12.22 11.74
CA ARG A 313 -28.27 -12.94 12.42
C ARG A 313 -29.47 -13.13 11.50
#